data_AF-A0A9P6EJJ7-F1
#
_entry.id   AF-A0A9P6EJJ7-F1
#
_cell.length_a   1.000
_cell.length_b   1.000
_cell.length_c   1.000
_cell.angle_alpha   90.00
_cell.angle_beta   90.00
_cell.angle_gamma   90.00
#
_symmetry.space_group_name_H-M   'P 1'
#
loop_
_entity.id
_entity.type
_entity.pdbx_description
1 polymer ?
#
loop_
_entity_poly.entity_id
_entity_poly.type
_entity_poly.pdbx_seq_one_letter_code
_entity_poly.pdbx_strand_id
1 'polypeptide(L)' 'MTDTTTATQEQLKANKVPLAWRDGCSALLLPLNVCRRKNNYKPWKCEHEKHVYEQCQYDDYVRRMKVLQKQKLAAAEEAE' A
#
# COMPACT_ATOMS: atom_id res chain seq x y z
N MET A 1 1.96 3.66 -15.59
CA MET A 1 1.47 2.87 -14.46
C MET A 1 2.67 2.19 -13.85
N THR A 2 2.95 2.42 -12.57
CA THR A 2 4.10 1.81 -11.89
C THR A 2 3.74 0.37 -11.53
N ASP A 3 3.91 -0.53 -12.49
CA ASP A 3 3.55 -1.96 -12.39
C ASP A 3 4.36 -2.75 -11.34
N THR A 4 5.25 -2.11 -10.59
CA THR A 4 6.16 -2.76 -9.64
C THR A 4 5.58 -2.96 -8.22
N THR A 5 4.53 -2.24 -7.82
CA THR A 5 4.03 -2.29 -6.42
C THR A 5 2.70 -3.03 -6.23
N THR A 6 2.03 -3.42 -7.32
CA THR A 6 0.71 -4.10 -7.28
C THR A 6 0.85 -5.57 -7.66
N ALA A 7 0.39 -6.48 -6.80
CA ALA A 7 0.41 -7.92 -7.07
C ALA A 7 -0.79 -8.34 -7.92
N THR A 8 -0.68 -9.47 -8.64
CA THR A 8 -1.82 -10.01 -9.39
C THR A 8 -2.88 -10.54 -8.44
N GLN A 9 -4.14 -10.54 -8.89
CA GLN A 9 -5.26 -11.03 -8.08
C GLN A 9 -5.08 -12.49 -7.64
N GLU A 10 -4.48 -13.31 -8.49
CA GLU A 10 -4.17 -14.72 -8.20
C GLU A 10 -3.12 -14.84 -7.09
N GLN A 11 -2.06 -14.02 -7.14
CA GLN A 11 -1.03 -13.98 -6.10
C GLN A 11 -1.61 -13.56 -4.73
N LEU A 12 -2.51 -12.58 -4.70
CA LEU A 12 -3.17 -12.12 -3.47
C LEU A 12 -4.11 -13.18 -2.88
N LYS A 13 -4.82 -13.92 -3.74
CA LYS A 13 -5.65 -15.06 -3.33
C LYS A 13 -4.79 -16.20 -2.78
N ALA A 14 -3.72 -16.58 -3.47
CA ALA A 14 -2.82 -17.64 -3.07
C ALA A 14 -2.17 -17.36 -1.69
N ASN A 15 -1.81 -16.10 -1.43
CA ASN A 15 -1.22 -15.67 -0.16
C ASN A 15 -2.25 -15.31 0.93
N LYS A 16 -3.55 -15.50 0.66
CA LYS A 16 -4.65 -15.22 1.60
C LYS A 16 -4.59 -13.81 2.18
N VAL A 17 -4.27 -12.82 1.35
CA VAL A 17 -4.19 -11.41 1.78
C VAL A 17 -5.61 -10.90 2.09
N PRO A 18 -5.89 -10.32 3.27
CA PRO A 18 -7.19 -9.75 3.61
C PRO A 18 -7.55 -8.59 2.67
N LEU A 19 -8.85 -8.37 2.46
CA LEU A 19 -9.35 -7.36 1.49
C LEU A 19 -8.83 -5.95 1.77
N ALA A 20 -8.70 -5.56 3.04
CA ALA A 20 -8.19 -4.25 3.45
C ALA A 20 -6.76 -3.96 2.95
N TRP A 21 -5.96 -5.00 2.68
CA TRP A 21 -4.56 -4.89 2.29
C TRP A 21 -4.32 -5.20 0.80
N ARG A 22 -5.38 -5.30 0.00
CA ARG A 22 -5.33 -5.51 -1.46
C ARG A 22 -5.34 -4.17 -2.19
N ASP A 23 -4.39 -3.32 -1.85
CA ASP A 23 -4.20 -1.99 -2.43
C ASP A 23 -3.06 -1.99 -3.47
N GLY A 24 -2.74 -0.81 -3.99
CA GLY A 24 -1.66 -0.60 -4.97
C GLY A 24 -0.24 -0.84 -4.42
N CYS A 25 -0.10 -1.15 -3.13
CA CYS A 25 1.15 -1.46 -2.44
C CYS A 25 1.27 -2.95 -2.04
N SER A 26 0.28 -3.76 -2.43
CA SER A 26 0.14 -5.14 -2.00
C SER A 26 1.28 -6.08 -2.44
N ALA A 27 2.05 -5.74 -3.49
CA ALA A 27 3.21 -6.54 -3.90
C ALA A 27 4.33 -6.51 -2.86
N LEU A 28 4.50 -5.39 -2.15
CA LEU A 28 5.52 -5.21 -1.11
C LEU A 28 5.13 -5.92 0.21
N LEU A 29 3.84 -6.15 0.42
CA LEU A 29 3.33 -6.83 1.61
C LEU A 29 3.63 -8.35 1.59
N LEU A 30 3.69 -8.95 0.40
CA LEU A 30 4.01 -10.37 0.22
C LEU A 30 5.40 -10.74 0.79
N PRO A 31 6.52 -10.13 0.36
CA PRO A 31 7.84 -10.44 0.91
C PRO A 31 7.96 -10.09 2.39
N LEU A 32 7.32 -9.01 2.85
CA LEU A 32 7.26 -8.65 4.26
C LEU A 32 6.61 -9.76 5.11
N ASN A 33 5.49 -10.32 4.64
CA ASN A 33 4.80 -11.41 5.34
C ASN A 33 5.61 -12.72 5.32
N VAL A 34 6.37 -13.00 4.26
CA VAL A 34 7.30 -14.13 4.22
C VAL A 34 8.42 -13.92 5.25
N CYS A 35 9.03 -12.74 5.30
CA CYS A 35 10.09 -12.41 6.25
C CYS A 35 9.60 -12.48 7.71
N ARG A 36 8.40 -11.95 7.99
CA ARG A 36 7.76 -12.02 9.32
C ARG A 36 7.54 -13.46 9.78
N ARG A 37 7.00 -14.33 8.91
CA ARG A 37 6.82 -15.75 9.23
C ARG A 37 8.15 -16.46 9.48
N LYS A 38 9.17 -16.20 8.65
CA LYS A 38 10.50 -16.81 8.80
C LYS A 38 11.19 -16.41 10.11
N ASN A 39 10.99 -15.17 10.56
CA ASN A 39 11.64 -14.63 11.75
C ASN A 39 10.75 -14.62 13.01
N ASN A 40 9.61 -15.32 13.00
CA ASN A 40 8.65 -15.35 14.11
C ASN A 40 8.22 -13.95 14.59
N TYR A 41 7.99 -13.02 13.65
CA TYR A 41 7.49 -11.66 13.92
C TYR A 41 8.36 -10.84 14.89
N LYS A 42 9.67 -11.11 14.94
CA LYS A 42 10.61 -10.30 15.73
C LYS A 42 10.65 -8.85 15.23
N PRO A 43 10.54 -7.85 16.12
CA PRO A 43 10.41 -6.44 15.72
C PRO A 43 11.67 -5.84 15.09
N TRP A 44 12.86 -6.33 15.43
CA TRP A 44 14.16 -5.89 14.89
C TRP A 44 14.60 -6.63 13.62
N LYS A 45 13.74 -7.46 13.04
CA LYS A 45 13.99 -8.17 11.78
C LYS A 45 12.96 -7.71 10.74
N CYS A 46 13.36 -7.72 9.47
CA CYS A 46 12.52 -7.28 8.34
C CYS A 46 12.20 -5.77 8.34
N GLU A 47 13.08 -4.94 8.91
CA GLU A 47 12.87 -3.48 8.99
C GLU A 47 12.87 -2.82 7.61
N HIS A 48 13.73 -3.28 6.70
CA HIS A 48 13.82 -2.71 5.36
C HIS A 48 12.53 -2.95 4.57
N GLU A 49 12.05 -4.20 4.52
CA GLU A 49 10.81 -4.56 3.84
C GLU A 49 9.60 -3.87 4.45
N LYS A 50 9.61 -3.67 5.78
CA LYS A 50 8.59 -2.90 6.49
C LYS A 50 8.62 -1.43 6.05
N HIS A 51 9.78 -0.79 6.08
CA HIS A 51 9.92 0.62 5.73
C HIS A 51 9.53 0.89 4.27
N VAL A 52 9.92 0.01 3.34
CA VAL A 52 9.55 0.13 1.92
C VAL A 52 8.03 0.03 1.74
N TYR A 53 7.37 -0.88 2.46
CA TYR A 53 5.90 -0.96 2.45
C TYR A 53 5.24 0.30 3.04
N GLU A 54 5.74 0.80 4.16
CA GLU A 54 5.24 2.03 4.81
C GLU A 54 5.40 3.27 3.93
N GLN A 55 6.53 3.39 3.23
CA GLN A 55 6.76 4.46 2.26
C GLN A 55 5.71 4.43 1.14
N CYS A 56 5.43 3.26 0.57
CA CYS A 56 4.40 3.14 -0.46
C CYS A 56 3.01 3.56 0.04
N GLN A 57 2.65 3.14 1.26
CA GLN A 57 1.38 3.54 1.89
C GLN A 57 1.29 5.05 2.11
N TYR A 58 2.39 5.66 2.54
CA TYR A 58 2.47 7.10 2.73
C TYR A 58 2.28 7.85 1.41
N ASP A 59 2.95 7.42 0.35
CA ASP A 59 2.82 8.03 -0.98
C ASP A 59 1.39 7.91 -1.52
N ASP A 60 0.72 6.78 -1.30
CA ASP A 60 -0.68 6.60 -1.67
C ASP A 60 -1.63 7.47 -0.83
N TYR A 61 -1.35 7.64 0.46
CA TYR A 61 -2.09 8.57 1.31
C TYR A 61 -1.95 10.01 0.81
N VAL A 62 -0.74 10.46 0.52
CA VAL A 62 -0.48 11.80 -0.02
C VAL A 62 -1.19 12.00 -1.36
N ARG A 63 -1.20 10.97 -2.22
CA ARG A 63 -1.96 10.98 -3.48
C ARG A 63 -3.45 11.18 -3.23
N ARG A 64 -4.05 10.44 -2.29
CA ARG A 64 -5.47 10.57 -1.92
C ARG A 64 -5.80 11.97 -1.38
N MET A 65 -4.92 12.54 -0.55
CA MET A 65 -5.07 13.90 -0.03
C MET A 65 -5.07 14.95 -1.16
N LYS A 66 -4.18 14.82 -2.14
CA LYS A 66 -4.15 15.71 -3.31
C LYS A 66 -5.42 15.61 -4.16
N VAL A 67 -5.97 14.40 -4.33
CA VAL A 67 -7.25 14.20 -5.03
C VAL A 67 -8.38 14.90 -4.28
N LEU A 68 -8.44 14.73 -2.96
CA LEU A 68 -9.45 15.39 -2.13
C LEU A 68 -9.33 16.92 -2.20
N GLN A 69 -8.11 17.47 -2.15
CA GLN A 69 -7.90 18.91 -2.30
C GLN A 69 -8.41 19.43 -3.66
N LYS A 70 -8.11 18.73 -4.75
CA LYS A 70 -8.61 19.09 -6.09
C LYS A 70 -10.14 19.07 -6.17
N GLN A 71 -10.78 18.06 -5.59
CA GLN A 71 -12.24 17.97 -5.53
C GLN A 71 -12.85 19.12 -4.73
N LYS A 72 -12.23 19.52 -3.61
CA LYS A 72 -12.68 20.66 -2.80
C LYS A 72 -12.59 21.99 -3.54
N LEU A 73 -11.51 22.21 -4.31
CA LEU A 73 -11.34 23.42 -5.11
C LEU A 73 -12.39 23.48 -6.23
N ALA A 74 -12.57 22.40 -6.98
CA ALA A 74 -13.58 22.32 -8.03
C ALA A 74 -15.00 22.56 -7.47
N ALA A 75 -15.34 21.96 -6.33
CA ALA A 75 -16.64 22.18 -5.69
C ALA A 75 -16.83 23.62 -5.19
N ALA A 76 -15.76 24.34 -4.84
CA ALA A 76 -15.84 25.75 -4.45
C ALA A 76 -16.02 26.66 -5.69
N GLU A 77 -15.33 26.36 -6.79
CA GLU A 77 -15.49 27.04 -8.08
C GLU A 77 -16.89 26.82 -8.67
N GLU A 78 -17.48 25.62 -8.50
CA GLU A 78 -18.86 25.33 -8.93
C GLU A 78 -19.94 26.01 -8.06
N ALA A 79 -19.59 26.40 -6.83
CA ALA A 79 -20.51 27.06 -5.91
C ALA A 79 -20.51 28.59 -6.05
N GLU A 80 -19.55 29.15 -6.78
CA GLU A 80 -19.44 30.56 -7.15
C GLU A 80 -20.17 30.83 -8.48
#